data_AF-Q6UK83-F1
#
_entry.id   AF-Q6UK83-F1
#
_cell.length_a   1.000
_cell.length_b   1.000
_cell.length_c   1.000
_cell.angle_alpha   90.00
_cell.angle_beta   90.00
_cell.angle_gamma   90.00
#
_symmetry.space_group_name_H-M   'P 1'
#
loop_
_entity.id
_entity.type
_entity.pdbx_description
1 polymer ?
#
loop_
_entity_poly.entity_id
_entity_poly.type
_entity_poly.pdbx_seq_one_letter_code
_entity_poly.pdbx_strand_id
1 'polypeptide(L)'
;LGLKKENVMDGVASMIHEVGIEANFPDGTKLVTIHTPVEDNGKLAPGEVFLKNEDITINAGKEAISLKVKNKGDRPVQVGSHFHFFEVNKLLDFDRAKAFGKRLDIASGTAVRFEPGEEKSVELIDIGGNKRIYGFNSLVDRQADADGKKLGLKRAKEKGFGSVNCGCEATKDKQ
;
A
#
# COMPACT_ATOMS: atom_id res chain seq x y z
N LEU A 1 -20.47 -35.66 -4.68
CA LEU A 1 -21.66 -34.87 -4.36
C LEU A 1 -21.30 -33.41 -4.45
N GLY A 2 -21.90 -32.67 -5.36
CA GLY A 2 -21.79 -31.21 -5.47
C GLY A 2 -23.10 -30.71 -6.04
N LEU A 3 -23.56 -29.54 -5.57
CA LEU A 3 -24.73 -28.90 -6.16
C LEU A 3 -24.38 -28.47 -7.58
N LYS A 4 -25.15 -28.94 -8.55
CA LYS A 4 -25.05 -28.45 -9.92
C LYS A 4 -25.92 -27.22 -10.09
N LYS A 5 -25.66 -26.50 -11.16
CA LYS A 5 -26.38 -25.28 -11.54
C LYS A 5 -27.90 -25.52 -11.70
N GLU A 6 -28.32 -26.73 -12.08
CA GLU A 6 -29.75 -27.10 -12.18
C GLU A 6 -30.41 -27.39 -10.82
N ASN A 7 -29.64 -27.43 -9.73
CA ASN A 7 -30.14 -27.76 -8.38
C ASN A 7 -30.49 -26.52 -7.55
N VAL A 8 -30.31 -25.33 -8.10
CA VAL A 8 -30.54 -24.05 -7.40
C VAL A 8 -31.40 -23.12 -8.24
N MET A 9 -32.03 -22.14 -7.60
CA MET A 9 -32.75 -21.06 -8.29
C MET A 9 -31.77 -20.19 -9.10
N ASP A 10 -32.27 -19.55 -10.16
CA ASP A 10 -31.52 -18.52 -10.89
C ASP A 10 -31.02 -17.42 -9.93
N GLY A 11 -29.80 -16.95 -10.14
CA GLY A 11 -29.11 -15.97 -9.31
C GLY A 11 -28.47 -16.46 -8.02
N VAL A 12 -28.76 -17.68 -7.54
CA VAL A 12 -28.10 -18.24 -6.34
C VAL A 12 -26.57 -18.30 -6.51
N ALA A 13 -26.11 -18.70 -7.70
CA ALA A 13 -24.68 -18.79 -8.01
C ALA A 13 -23.96 -17.43 -7.90
N SER A 14 -24.60 -16.34 -8.33
CA SER A 14 -24.03 -14.99 -8.22
C SER A 14 -23.99 -14.45 -6.79
N MET A 15 -24.80 -14.99 -5.87
CA MET A 15 -24.88 -14.54 -4.49
C MET A 15 -23.91 -15.28 -3.56
N ILE A 16 -23.64 -16.56 -3.83
CA ILE A 16 -22.81 -17.42 -2.97
C ILE A 16 -21.38 -17.46 -3.54
N HIS A 17 -20.56 -16.48 -3.17
CA HIS A 17 -19.14 -16.45 -3.56
C HIS A 17 -18.30 -17.50 -2.83
N GLU A 18 -18.62 -17.77 -1.56
CA GLU A 18 -17.94 -18.77 -0.75
C GLU A 18 -18.84 -19.31 0.36
N VAL A 19 -18.56 -20.55 0.77
CA VAL A 19 -19.14 -21.15 1.97
C VAL A 19 -17.99 -21.55 2.89
N GLY A 20 -17.85 -20.82 3.99
CA GLY A 20 -16.93 -21.14 5.08
C GLY A 20 -17.63 -21.97 6.14
N ILE A 21 -17.02 -23.07 6.58
CA ILE A 21 -17.50 -23.91 7.67
C ILE A 21 -16.32 -24.37 8.53
N GLU A 22 -16.50 -24.35 9.85
CA GLU A 22 -15.56 -25.00 10.76
C GLU A 22 -16.03 -26.41 11.09
N ALA A 23 -15.13 -27.38 11.01
CA ALA A 23 -15.41 -28.77 11.34
C ALA A 23 -14.27 -29.38 12.17
N ASN A 24 -14.60 -30.35 13.01
CA ASN A 24 -13.62 -31.13 13.75
C ASN A 24 -13.11 -32.29 12.89
N PHE A 25 -11.81 -32.25 12.61
CA PHE A 25 -11.07 -33.32 11.97
C PHE A 25 -10.33 -34.15 13.04
N PRO A 26 -9.78 -35.33 12.70
CA PRO A 26 -8.98 -36.11 13.63
C PRO A 26 -7.81 -35.34 14.26
N ASP A 27 -7.32 -34.28 13.59
CA ASP A 27 -6.26 -33.39 14.03
C ASP A 27 -6.79 -32.05 14.61
N GLY A 28 -8.07 -31.99 15.00
CA GLY A 28 -8.72 -30.84 15.62
C GLY A 28 -9.57 -29.99 14.66
N THR A 29 -10.07 -28.85 15.15
CA THR A 29 -10.95 -27.95 14.38
C THR A 29 -10.18 -27.29 13.23
N LYS A 30 -10.78 -27.26 12.04
CA LYS A 30 -10.26 -26.57 10.84
C LYS A 30 -11.36 -25.77 10.16
N LEU A 31 -10.99 -24.61 9.62
CA LEU A 31 -11.80 -23.85 8.67
C LEU A 31 -11.68 -24.48 7.28
N VAL A 32 -12.82 -24.81 6.68
CA VAL A 32 -12.93 -25.25 5.29
C VAL A 32 -13.71 -24.20 4.51
N THR A 33 -13.11 -23.67 3.45
CA THR A 33 -13.77 -22.70 2.57
C THR A 33 -13.95 -23.33 1.19
N ILE A 34 -15.19 -23.37 0.73
CA ILE A 34 -15.53 -23.76 -0.64
C ILE A 34 -15.77 -22.49 -1.44
N HIS A 35 -14.86 -22.17 -2.35
CA HIS A 35 -14.98 -21.01 -3.24
C HIS A 35 -15.86 -21.35 -4.44
N THR A 36 -16.77 -20.44 -4.79
CA THR A 36 -17.72 -20.57 -5.91
C THR A 36 -18.37 -21.96 -5.98
N PRO A 37 -19.13 -22.36 -4.95
CA PRO A 37 -19.60 -23.74 -4.79
C PRO A 37 -20.63 -24.19 -5.84
N VAL A 38 -21.25 -23.25 -6.57
CA VAL A 38 -22.25 -23.53 -7.60
C VAL A 38 -21.96 -22.67 -8.82
N GLU A 39 -21.99 -23.29 -10.00
CA GLU A 39 -21.84 -22.60 -11.28
C GLU A 39 -23.08 -21.78 -11.63
N ASP A 40 -22.88 -20.69 -12.37
CA ASP A 40 -23.96 -19.84 -12.85
C ASP A 40 -24.87 -20.59 -13.85
N ASN A 41 -26.18 -20.46 -13.67
CA ASN A 41 -27.22 -21.17 -14.42
C ASN A 41 -28.13 -20.25 -15.24
N GLY A 42 -27.99 -18.94 -15.16
CA GLY A 42 -29.01 -18.06 -15.70
C GLY A 42 -28.55 -16.64 -15.95
N LYS A 43 -29.52 -15.72 -15.91
CA LYS A 43 -29.31 -14.30 -16.23
C LYS A 43 -29.54 -13.40 -15.03
N LEU A 44 -30.14 -13.89 -13.96
CA LEU A 44 -30.47 -13.08 -12.81
C LEU A 44 -29.22 -12.90 -11.94
N ALA A 45 -28.73 -11.67 -11.81
CA ALA A 45 -27.64 -11.34 -10.89
C ALA A 45 -28.15 -10.30 -9.86
N PRO A 46 -28.60 -10.73 -8.67
CA PRO A 46 -29.08 -9.80 -7.65
C PRO A 46 -27.97 -8.83 -7.21
N GLY A 47 -28.28 -7.53 -7.26
CA GLY A 47 -27.31 -6.48 -6.92
C GLY A 47 -26.26 -6.22 -8.00
N GLU A 48 -26.50 -6.69 -9.24
CA GLU A 48 -25.65 -6.35 -10.39
C GLU A 48 -25.46 -4.84 -10.51
N VAL A 49 -24.21 -4.44 -10.71
CA VAL A 49 -23.82 -3.04 -10.86
C VAL A 49 -23.56 -2.75 -12.33
N PHE A 50 -24.37 -1.87 -12.92
CA PHE A 50 -24.19 -1.41 -14.29
C PHE A 50 -23.18 -0.26 -14.32
N LEU A 51 -21.93 -0.58 -14.66
CA LEU A 51 -20.85 0.39 -14.76
C LEU A 51 -20.84 1.04 -16.14
N LYS A 52 -20.37 2.30 -16.19
CA LYS A 52 -19.96 2.92 -17.45
C LYS A 52 -18.58 2.39 -17.84
N ASN A 53 -18.33 2.34 -19.15
CA ASN A 53 -17.04 1.87 -19.71
C ASN A 53 -16.00 2.99 -19.75
N GLU A 54 -15.89 3.77 -18.68
CA GLU A 54 -15.08 4.97 -18.58
C GLU A 54 -14.11 4.81 -17.40
N ASP A 55 -12.84 5.16 -17.63
CA ASP A 55 -11.84 5.14 -16.58
C ASP A 55 -12.01 6.32 -15.61
N ILE A 56 -11.69 6.09 -14.34
CA ILE A 56 -11.68 7.13 -13.31
C ILE A 56 -10.25 7.64 -13.14
N THR A 57 -10.02 8.93 -13.43
CA THR A 57 -8.76 9.59 -13.09
C THR A 57 -8.67 9.83 -11.58
N ILE A 58 -7.81 9.08 -10.90
CA ILE A 58 -7.53 9.28 -9.48
C ILE A 58 -6.50 10.40 -9.26
N ASN A 59 -6.51 10.99 -8.06
CA ASN A 59 -5.54 12.01 -7.64
C ASN A 59 -5.38 13.21 -8.60
N ALA A 60 -6.45 13.56 -9.32
CA ALA A 60 -6.44 14.64 -10.30
C ALA A 60 -5.87 15.96 -9.75
N GLY A 61 -5.10 16.65 -10.58
CA GLY A 61 -4.46 17.93 -10.25
C GLY A 61 -3.19 17.81 -9.39
N LYS A 62 -2.69 16.59 -9.14
CA LYS A 62 -1.40 16.38 -8.46
C LYS A 62 -0.34 15.92 -9.44
N GLU A 63 0.82 16.56 -9.37
CA GLU A 63 1.99 16.14 -10.13
C GLU A 63 2.72 15.01 -9.40
N ALA A 64 2.93 13.91 -10.12
CA ALA A 64 3.70 12.77 -9.65
C ALA A 64 5.19 12.96 -9.95
N ILE A 65 6.03 12.48 -9.05
CA ILE A 65 7.47 12.30 -9.30
C ILE A 65 7.80 10.82 -9.36
N SER A 66 8.66 10.44 -10.30
CA SER A 66 9.19 9.09 -10.38
C SER A 66 10.43 8.92 -9.51
N LEU A 67 10.43 7.92 -8.63
CA LEU A 67 11.55 7.59 -7.76
C LEU A 67 11.88 6.11 -7.85
N LYS A 68 13.16 5.84 -8.11
CA LYS A 68 13.72 4.49 -8.11
C LYS A 68 14.01 4.05 -6.67
N VAL A 69 13.48 2.89 -6.31
CA VAL A 69 13.51 2.35 -4.94
C VAL A 69 14.01 0.91 -4.98
N LYS A 70 15.02 0.62 -4.18
CA LYS A 70 15.61 -0.72 -4.04
C LYS A 70 15.42 -1.27 -2.64
N ASN A 71 14.97 -2.51 -2.52
CA ASN A 71 14.96 -3.21 -1.24
C ASN A 71 16.32 -3.87 -0.97
N LYS A 72 17.08 -3.36 -0.01
CA LYS A 72 18.35 -3.95 0.45
C LYS A 72 18.17 -5.00 1.56
N GLY A 73 16.93 -5.21 2.00
CA GLY A 73 16.61 -6.18 3.04
C GLY A 73 16.51 -7.61 2.52
N ASP A 74 16.44 -8.53 3.47
CA ASP A 74 16.27 -9.98 3.28
C ASP A 74 14.80 -10.41 3.31
N ARG A 75 13.89 -9.47 3.56
CA ARG A 75 12.45 -9.69 3.69
C ARG A 75 11.66 -8.78 2.76
N PRO A 76 10.48 -9.24 2.30
CA PRO A 76 9.61 -8.41 1.48
C PRO A 76 9.09 -7.20 2.27
N VAL A 77 8.94 -6.07 1.58
CA VAL A 77 8.38 -4.84 2.15
C VAL A 77 7.20 -4.39 1.29
N GLN A 78 6.05 -4.16 1.90
CA GLN A 78 4.87 -3.65 1.20
C GLN A 78 4.47 -2.29 1.76
N VAL A 79 4.30 -1.31 0.88
CA VAL A 79 4.00 0.09 1.24
C VAL A 79 2.63 0.47 0.70
N GLY A 80 1.72 0.88 1.59
CA GLY A 80 0.36 1.28 1.24
C GLY A 80 0.27 2.68 0.62
N SER A 81 -0.82 2.92 -0.12
CA SER A 81 -1.13 4.15 -0.86
C SER A 81 -0.96 5.45 -0.07
N HIS A 82 -1.31 5.47 1.22
CA HIS A 82 -1.34 6.67 2.07
C HIS A 82 -0.23 6.74 3.12
N PHE A 83 0.73 5.83 3.07
CA PHE A 83 1.88 5.88 3.96
C PHE A 83 2.81 7.04 3.56
N HIS A 84 3.34 7.79 4.53
CA HIS A 84 4.32 8.83 4.25
C HIS A 84 5.62 8.20 3.72
N PHE A 85 5.86 8.33 2.42
CA PHE A 85 6.86 7.51 1.72
C PHE A 85 8.29 7.75 2.24
N PHE A 86 8.57 8.95 2.73
CA PHE A 86 9.81 9.28 3.44
C PHE A 86 10.12 8.38 4.64
N GLU A 87 9.09 7.86 5.31
CA GLU A 87 9.19 7.12 6.58
C GLU A 87 9.05 5.61 6.39
N VAL A 88 9.05 5.10 5.16
CA VAL A 88 8.99 3.65 4.91
C VAL A 88 10.24 2.96 5.44
N ASN A 89 10.18 1.62 5.51
CA ASN A 89 11.23 0.75 6.02
C ASN A 89 12.64 1.25 5.67
N LYS A 90 13.51 1.32 6.67
CA LYS A 90 14.90 1.80 6.56
C LYS A 90 15.74 1.06 5.52
N LEU A 91 15.39 -0.20 5.22
CA LEU A 91 16.07 -1.04 4.22
C LEU A 91 15.66 -0.75 2.78
N LEU A 92 14.63 0.07 2.56
CA LEU A 92 14.36 0.63 1.23
C LEU A 92 15.31 1.82 0.99
N ASP A 93 16.08 1.69 -0.09
CA ASP A 93 17.08 2.65 -0.53
C ASP A 93 16.56 3.46 -1.72
N PHE A 94 16.49 4.78 -1.52
CA PHE A 94 16.02 5.76 -2.48
C PHE A 94 16.34 7.16 -1.97
N ASP A 95 16.13 8.19 -2.79
CA ASP A 95 16.30 9.59 -2.38
C ASP A 95 15.16 10.03 -1.45
N ARG A 96 15.40 9.90 -0.14
CA ARG A 96 14.41 10.27 0.88
C ARG A 96 14.07 11.76 0.86
N ALA A 97 15.01 12.64 0.48
CA ALA A 97 14.74 14.07 0.45
C ALA A 97 13.68 14.44 -0.59
N LYS A 98 13.58 13.70 -1.69
CA LYS A 98 12.53 13.87 -2.71
C LYS A 98 11.18 13.30 -2.29
N ALA A 99 11.16 12.29 -1.41
CA ALA A 99 9.94 11.63 -0.93
C ALA A 99 9.26 12.34 0.27
N PHE A 100 9.89 13.37 0.84
CA PHE A 100 9.32 14.11 1.98
C PHE A 100 7.98 14.75 1.62
N GLY A 101 6.97 14.53 2.47
CA GLY A 101 5.62 15.05 2.28
C GLY A 101 4.82 14.35 1.19
N LYS A 102 5.30 13.21 0.67
CA LYS A 102 4.67 12.49 -0.45
C LYS A 102 4.18 11.10 -0.04
N ARG A 103 3.26 10.56 -0.85
CA ARG A 103 2.69 9.22 -0.76
C ARG A 103 2.62 8.59 -2.16
N LEU A 104 2.41 7.28 -2.24
CA LEU A 104 2.28 6.59 -3.52
C LEU A 104 1.07 7.10 -4.32
N ASP A 105 1.28 7.33 -5.61
CA ASP A 105 0.24 7.69 -6.56
C ASP A 105 -0.44 6.44 -7.14
N ILE A 106 -1.19 5.76 -6.28
CA ILE A 106 -1.92 4.53 -6.62
C ILE A 106 -3.34 4.60 -6.06
N ALA A 107 -4.19 3.67 -6.47
CA ALA A 107 -5.55 3.56 -5.95
C ALA A 107 -5.57 3.44 -4.42
N SER A 108 -6.49 4.16 -3.78
CA SER A 108 -6.60 4.14 -2.32
C SER A 108 -6.83 2.72 -1.80
N GLY A 109 -6.20 2.37 -0.67
CA GLY A 109 -6.24 1.01 -0.09
C GLY A 109 -5.29 0.00 -0.73
N THR A 110 -4.71 0.27 -1.90
CA THR A 110 -3.72 -0.61 -2.53
C THR A 110 -2.29 -0.34 -2.01
N ALA A 111 -1.34 -1.17 -2.44
CA ALA A 111 0.05 -1.10 -2.01
C ALA A 111 1.04 -1.53 -3.11
N VAL A 112 2.29 -1.08 -2.98
CA VAL A 112 3.42 -1.55 -3.80
C VAL A 112 4.29 -2.46 -2.94
N ARG A 113 4.55 -3.68 -3.43
CA ARG A 113 5.37 -4.70 -2.78
C ARG A 113 6.78 -4.71 -3.37
N PHE A 114 7.81 -4.77 -2.54
CA PHE A 114 9.22 -4.88 -2.93
C PHE A 114 9.79 -6.19 -2.39
N GLU A 115 10.15 -7.11 -3.27
CA GLU A 115 10.86 -8.34 -2.89
C GLU A 115 12.30 -8.05 -2.43
N PRO A 116 12.94 -8.95 -1.66
CA PRO A 116 14.36 -8.83 -1.32
C PRO A 116 15.24 -8.63 -2.56
N GLY A 117 16.02 -7.55 -2.58
CA GLY A 117 16.90 -7.19 -3.70
C GLY A 117 16.23 -6.49 -4.88
N GLU A 118 14.90 -6.44 -4.95
CA GLU A 118 14.15 -5.85 -6.05
C GLU A 118 14.38 -4.32 -6.13
N GLU A 119 14.51 -3.81 -7.35
CA GLU A 119 14.59 -2.39 -7.65
C GLU A 119 13.51 -2.02 -8.68
N LYS A 120 12.68 -1.01 -8.35
CA LYS A 120 11.64 -0.50 -9.26
C LYS A 120 11.42 0.99 -9.10
N SER A 121 10.85 1.62 -10.13
CA SER A 121 10.37 2.99 -10.04
C SER A 121 8.95 3.04 -9.49
N VAL A 122 8.68 4.03 -8.65
CA VAL A 122 7.33 4.32 -8.15
C VAL A 122 7.00 5.79 -8.35
N GLU A 123 5.72 6.07 -8.54
CA GLU A 123 5.20 7.42 -8.66
C GLU A 123 4.71 7.93 -7.31
N LEU A 124 5.15 9.12 -6.92
CA LEU A 124 4.79 9.76 -5.66
C LEU A 124 4.14 11.13 -5.87
N ILE A 125 3.03 11.35 -5.18
CA ILE A 125 2.31 12.63 -5.15
C ILE A 125 2.31 13.24 -3.75
N ASP A 126 2.12 14.55 -3.68
CA ASP A 126 2.01 15.28 -2.41
C ASP A 126 0.84 14.78 -1.55
N ILE A 127 1.09 14.68 -0.24
CA ILE A 127 0.02 14.54 0.76
C ILE A 127 -0.88 15.77 0.69
N GLY A 128 -2.20 15.56 0.70
CA GLY A 128 -3.20 16.62 0.66
C GLY A 128 -3.55 17.18 2.05
N GLY A 129 -4.65 17.94 2.11
CA GLY A 129 -5.15 18.52 3.37
C GLY A 129 -4.15 19.46 4.03
N ASN A 130 -4.11 19.43 5.37
CA ASN A 130 -3.27 20.34 6.17
C ASN A 130 -1.77 20.01 6.14
N LYS A 131 -1.34 18.96 5.42
CA LYS A 131 0.06 18.48 5.37
C LYS A 131 0.70 18.33 6.76
N ARG A 132 -0.05 17.80 7.72
CA ARG A 132 0.46 17.44 9.06
C ARG A 132 0.71 15.94 9.11
N ILE A 133 1.92 15.55 9.51
CA ILE A 133 2.39 14.17 9.47
C ILE A 133 2.68 13.71 10.89
N TYR A 134 1.97 12.69 11.35
CA TYR A 134 2.08 12.12 12.70
C TYR A 134 2.09 10.58 12.63
N GLY A 135 2.82 9.94 13.55
CA GLY A 135 2.92 8.48 13.64
C GLY A 135 4.07 7.93 12.80
N PHE A 136 3.79 7.01 11.87
CA PHE A 136 4.77 6.39 10.96
C PHE A 136 6.04 5.89 11.69
N ASN A 137 7.18 6.57 11.54
CA ASN A 137 8.43 6.27 12.26
C ASN A 137 8.88 7.42 13.19
N SER A 138 7.96 8.33 13.49
CA SER A 138 8.17 9.55 14.28
C SER A 138 9.33 10.37 13.74
N LEU A 139 9.51 10.43 12.42
CA LEU A 139 10.55 11.27 11.81
C LEU A 139 10.07 12.72 11.73
N VAL A 140 8.78 12.95 11.45
CA VAL A 140 8.20 14.29 11.32
C VAL A 140 7.43 14.70 12.59
N ASP A 141 6.30 14.06 12.88
CA ASP A 141 5.39 14.37 14.01
C ASP A 141 5.03 15.86 14.17
N ARG A 142 4.87 16.54 13.03
CA ARG A 142 4.55 17.97 12.95
C ARG A 142 4.09 18.36 11.53
N GLN A 143 3.99 19.68 11.30
CA GLN A 143 3.78 20.24 9.97
C GLN A 143 4.88 19.82 8.99
N ALA A 144 4.49 19.42 7.78
CA ALA A 144 5.42 19.06 6.70
C ALA A 144 5.84 20.32 5.91
N ASP A 145 6.65 21.16 6.55
CA ASP A 145 7.27 22.35 5.97
C ASP A 145 8.80 22.17 5.81
N ALA A 146 9.51 23.24 5.46
CA ALA A 146 10.96 23.21 5.26
C ALA A 146 11.72 22.81 6.55
N ASP A 147 11.26 23.28 7.71
CA ASP A 147 11.87 22.96 9.00
C ASP A 147 11.61 21.50 9.40
N GLY A 148 10.37 21.03 9.19
CA GLY A 148 9.97 19.64 9.33
C GLY A 148 10.80 18.72 8.44
N LYS A 149 11.09 19.15 7.20
CA LYS A 149 11.96 18.42 6.27
C LYS A 149 13.39 18.32 6.79
N LYS A 150 13.99 19.42 7.24
CA LYS A 150 15.36 19.43 7.78
C LYS A 150 15.48 18.53 9.01
N LEU A 151 14.52 18.62 9.94
CA LEU A 151 14.48 17.78 11.14
C LEU A 151 14.26 16.30 10.81
N GLY A 152 13.33 16.01 9.90
CA GLY A 152 13.04 14.66 9.45
C GLY A 152 14.27 13.99 8.82
N LEU A 153 14.99 14.70 7.95
CA LEU A 153 16.22 14.21 7.33
C LEU A 153 17.32 13.93 8.36
N LYS A 154 17.49 14.83 9.35
CA LYS A 154 18.44 14.61 10.45
C LYS A 154 18.10 13.33 11.22
N ARG A 155 16.84 13.16 11.65
CA ARG A 155 16.37 11.97 12.37
C ARG A 155 16.48 10.69 11.54
N ALA A 156 16.16 10.75 10.25
CA ALA A 156 16.30 9.62 9.33
C ALA A 156 17.75 9.13 9.26
N LYS A 157 18.70 10.06 9.15
CA LYS A 157 20.13 9.76 9.13
C LYS A 157 20.61 9.13 10.44
N GLU A 158 20.22 9.72 11.57
CA GLU A 158 20.58 9.21 12.92
C GLU A 158 20.01 7.81 13.19
N LYS A 159 18.79 7.53 12.71
CA LYS A 159 18.13 6.22 12.88
C LYS A 159 18.51 5.19 11.79
N GLY A 160 19.44 5.53 10.89
CA GLY A 160 19.95 4.60 9.87
C GLY A 160 18.93 4.23 8.79
N PHE A 161 18.04 5.16 8.42
CA PHE A 161 17.23 5.02 7.21
C PHE A 161 18.15 5.18 5.98
N GLY A 162 17.91 4.38 4.93
CA GLY A 162 18.72 4.35 3.69
C GLY A 162 18.99 5.73 3.06
N SER A 163 19.87 5.77 2.05
CA SER A 163 20.56 6.98 1.51
C SER A 163 19.87 8.32 1.78
N VAL A 164 20.26 8.99 2.86
CA VAL A 164 19.80 10.34 3.19
C VAL A 164 20.78 11.35 2.61
N ASN A 165 20.53 11.82 1.38
CA ASN A 165 21.26 12.93 0.80
C ASN A 165 20.79 14.26 1.44
N CYS A 166 21.24 14.53 2.67
CA CYS A 166 21.23 15.89 3.21
C CYS A 166 22.37 16.62 2.51
N GLY A 167 22.10 17.61 1.67
CA GLY A 167 23.12 18.53 1.10
C GLY A 167 23.76 19.42 2.16
N CYS A 168 24.08 18.84 3.30
CA CYS A 168 24.46 19.48 4.54
C CYS A 168 25.89 19.05 4.79
N GLU A 169 26.85 19.82 4.25
CA GLU A 169 28.20 19.78 4.79
C GLU A 169 28.08 20.04 6.29
N ALA A 170 28.56 19.09 7.09
CA ALA A 170 28.63 19.28 8.52
C ALA A 170 29.54 20.50 8.76
N THR A 171 28.96 21.61 9.20
CA THR A 171 29.73 22.65 9.87
C THR A 171 30.36 21.97 11.07
N LYS A 172 31.65 21.63 10.94
CA LYS A 172 32.49 21.23 12.07
C LYS A 172 32.44 22.40 13.04
N ASP A 173 31.80 22.21 14.19
CA ASP A 173 32.01 23.10 15.32
C ASP A 173 33.51 23.10 15.61
N LYS A 174 34.13 24.25 15.37
CA LYS A 174 35.46 24.58 15.83
C LYS A 174 35.32 25.16 17.24
N GLN A 175 36.13 24.62 18.13
CA GLN A 175 36.43 24.98 19.52
C GLN A 175 35.48 24.44 20.58
#